data_AF-R9H5F5-F1
#
_entry.id   AF-R9H5F5-F1
#
_cell.length_a   1.000
_cell.length_b   1.000
_cell.length_c   1.000
_cell.angle_alpha   90.00
_cell.angle_beta   90.00
_cell.angle_gamma   90.00
#
_symmetry.space_group_name_H-M   'P 1'
#
loop_
_entity.id
_entity.type
_entity.pdbx_description
1 polymer ?
#
loop_
_entity_poly.entity_id
_entity_poly.type
_entity_poly.pdbx_seq_one_letter_code
_entity_poly.pdbx_strand_id
1 'polypeptide(L)'
;MDFLKVNYESQKTILASFDTIADKFSKDIQLKVNDEYYRIVDFEFYTYSEKLPDPHTYKNDLQLQSNKLYLHGSGIDITFGDGKNYGGILIRSVVKLYGGSDPKSGFMKKQYDGPQKVATELFSNFNLLNGKGVNTIQFLDIEGHNQDCSFVPGMSMLKTSRFGLTPKANDPLGFYLNLKLRYVILLKAFPNFSQTIKDKETVVKRMLKNGELDIEQANLILGYTMKLV
;
A
#
# COMPACT_ATOMS: atom_id res chain seq x y z
N MET A 1 15.68 -10.66 4.96
CA MET A 1 14.34 -10.39 5.49
C MET A 1 13.34 -10.88 4.45
N ASP A 2 12.48 -11.84 4.78
CA ASP A 2 11.54 -12.45 3.82
C ASP A 2 10.08 -12.15 4.21
N PHE A 3 9.80 -10.89 4.55
CA PHE A 3 8.46 -10.49 5.01
C PHE A 3 7.41 -10.52 3.90
N LEU A 4 7.84 -10.55 2.62
CA LEU A 4 6.97 -10.63 1.44
C LEU A 4 6.54 -12.07 1.10
N LYS A 5 6.97 -13.08 1.86
CA LYS A 5 6.62 -14.47 1.58
C LYS A 5 5.11 -14.73 1.72
N VAL A 6 4.54 -15.42 0.73
CA VAL A 6 3.12 -15.79 0.70
C VAL A 6 2.97 -17.31 0.82
N ASN A 7 2.05 -17.76 1.68
CA ASN A 7 1.68 -19.17 1.77
C ASN A 7 0.57 -19.52 0.75
N TYR A 8 0.97 -20.20 -0.33
CA TYR A 8 0.10 -20.63 -1.43
C TYR A 8 -0.65 -21.96 -1.23
N GLU A 9 -0.71 -22.52 -0.01
CA GLU A 9 -1.41 -23.78 0.29
C GLU A 9 -2.93 -23.71 0.01
N SER A 10 -3.56 -22.56 0.29
CA SER A 10 -4.99 -22.33 0.09
C SER A 10 -5.29 -20.86 -0.12
N GLN A 11 -6.48 -20.54 -0.63
CA GLN A 11 -6.96 -19.15 -0.68
C GLN A 11 -6.91 -18.48 0.70
N LYS A 12 -7.27 -19.19 1.77
CA LYS A 12 -7.27 -18.63 3.13
C LYS A 12 -5.87 -18.24 3.59
N THR A 13 -4.87 -19.09 3.35
CA THR A 13 -3.47 -18.83 3.75
C THR A 13 -2.83 -17.73 2.91
N ILE A 14 -3.20 -17.62 1.63
CA ILE A 14 -2.77 -16.51 0.76
C ILE A 14 -3.29 -15.19 1.32
N LEU A 15 -4.60 -15.10 1.58
CA LEU A 15 -5.21 -13.88 2.12
C LEU A 15 -4.67 -13.52 3.50
N ALA A 16 -4.40 -14.50 4.36
CA ALA A 16 -3.76 -14.28 5.65
C ALA A 16 -2.32 -13.75 5.51
N SER A 17 -1.57 -14.24 4.52
CA SER A 17 -0.22 -13.72 4.23
C SER A 17 -0.27 -12.25 3.80
N PHE A 18 -1.26 -11.86 2.99
CA PHE A 18 -1.47 -10.45 2.63
C PHE A 18 -1.77 -9.59 3.85
N ASP A 19 -2.58 -10.10 4.79
CA ASP A 19 -2.87 -9.40 6.04
C ASP A 19 -1.59 -9.22 6.89
N THR A 20 -0.72 -10.24 6.98
CA THR A 20 0.58 -10.15 7.66
C THR A 20 1.53 -9.15 7.00
N ILE A 21 1.63 -9.17 5.67
CA ILE A 21 2.46 -8.22 4.92
C ILE A 21 1.96 -6.78 5.14
N ALA A 22 0.63 -6.59 5.08
CA ALA A 22 0.02 -5.28 5.27
C ALA A 22 0.21 -4.74 6.69
N ASP A 23 0.12 -5.60 7.70
CA ASP A 23 0.43 -5.26 9.08
C ASP A 23 1.89 -4.81 9.23
N LYS A 24 2.82 -5.50 8.56
CA LYS A 24 4.23 -5.14 8.55
C LYS A 24 4.49 -3.77 7.89
N PHE A 25 3.85 -3.48 6.76
CA PHE A 25 3.86 -2.12 6.16
C PHE A 25 3.29 -1.05 7.10
N SER A 26 2.28 -1.40 7.90
CA SER A 26 1.66 -0.46 8.85
C SER A 26 2.55 -0.12 10.04
N LYS A 27 3.45 -1.01 10.44
CA LYS A 27 4.18 -0.89 11.71
C LYS A 27 5.67 -0.64 11.55
N ASP A 28 6.29 -1.24 10.54
CA ASP A 28 7.75 -1.44 10.57
C ASP A 28 8.47 -1.15 9.26
N ILE A 29 7.77 -1.06 8.12
CA ILE A 29 8.46 -0.92 6.83
C ILE A 29 8.44 0.52 6.33
N GLN A 30 9.63 1.04 6.05
CA GLN A 30 9.85 2.24 5.25
C GLN A 30 10.42 1.86 3.89
N LEU A 31 10.11 2.66 2.88
CA LEU A 31 10.79 2.63 1.59
C LEU A 31 11.80 3.77 1.56
N LYS A 32 13.08 3.45 1.34
CA LYS A 32 14.14 4.43 1.17
C LYS A 32 14.54 4.50 -0.30
N VAL A 33 14.60 5.72 -0.84
CA VAL A 33 15.12 6.02 -2.17
C VAL A 33 16.23 7.04 -2.05
N ASN A 34 17.47 6.64 -2.32
CA ASN A 34 18.65 7.44 -1.96
C ASN A 34 18.54 7.96 -0.52
N ASP A 35 18.54 9.27 -0.29
CA ASP A 35 18.46 9.87 1.06
C ASP A 35 17.02 10.18 1.52
N GLU A 36 16.02 9.77 0.74
CA GLU A 36 14.63 10.11 0.96
C GLU A 36 13.85 8.92 1.50
N TYR A 37 13.00 9.19 2.49
CA TYR A 37 12.26 8.18 3.23
C TYR A 37 10.78 8.31 2.95
N TYR A 38 10.13 7.16 2.74
CA TYR A 38 8.74 7.08 2.39
C TYR A 38 8.04 6.01 3.21
N ARG A 39 6.78 6.28 3.51
CA ARG A 39 5.85 5.30 4.02
C ARG A 39 4.84 4.94 2.94
N ILE A 40 4.62 3.66 2.69
CA ILE A 40 3.52 3.18 1.85
C ILE A 40 2.22 3.22 2.66
N VAL A 41 1.16 3.82 2.10
CA VAL A 41 -0.11 4.01 2.83
C VAL A 41 -1.36 3.54 2.07
N ASP A 42 -1.25 3.28 0.77
CA ASP A 42 -2.32 2.70 -0.04
C ASP A 42 -1.67 1.76 -1.08
N PHE A 43 -2.10 0.50 -1.10
CA PHE A 43 -1.55 -0.52 -1.98
C PHE A 43 -2.54 -1.65 -2.25
N GLU A 44 -2.31 -2.37 -3.34
CA GLU A 44 -3.17 -3.45 -3.81
C GLU A 44 -2.38 -4.71 -4.10
N PHE A 45 -2.89 -5.85 -3.64
CA PHE A 45 -2.32 -7.15 -4.00
C PHE A 45 -2.91 -7.66 -5.33
N TYR A 46 -2.02 -8.18 -6.16
CA TYR A 46 -2.33 -8.94 -7.37
C TYR A 46 -1.56 -10.26 -7.29
N THR A 47 -2.26 -11.38 -7.42
CA THR A 47 -1.60 -12.69 -7.46
C THR A 47 -2.28 -13.64 -8.43
N TYR A 48 -1.52 -14.50 -9.07
CA TYR A 48 -2.08 -15.60 -9.83
C TYR A 48 -1.41 -16.89 -9.37
N SER A 49 -2.21 -17.78 -8.79
CA SER A 49 -1.83 -19.12 -8.37
C SER A 49 -2.98 -20.08 -8.64
N GLU A 50 -2.73 -21.39 -8.53
CA GLU A 50 -3.78 -22.40 -8.62
C GLU A 50 -4.89 -22.18 -7.57
N LYS A 51 -4.52 -21.71 -6.37
CA LYS A 51 -5.44 -21.52 -5.24
C LYS A 51 -6.11 -20.15 -5.19
N LEU A 52 -5.58 -19.18 -5.93
CA LEU A 52 -6.17 -17.86 -6.13
C LEU A 52 -5.82 -17.35 -7.55
N PRO A 53 -6.52 -17.85 -8.59
CA PRO A 53 -6.22 -17.52 -9.99
C PRO A 53 -6.82 -16.17 -10.40
N ASP A 54 -6.39 -15.08 -9.75
CA ASP A 54 -6.94 -13.75 -9.99
C ASP A 54 -6.69 -13.28 -11.44
N PRO A 55 -7.75 -13.05 -12.25
CA PRO A 55 -7.60 -12.70 -13.65
C PRO A 55 -7.19 -11.24 -13.88
N HIS A 56 -7.13 -10.43 -12.83
CA HIS A 56 -6.64 -9.06 -12.91
C HIS A 56 -5.12 -8.96 -12.79
N THR A 57 -4.44 -10.06 -12.46
CA THR A 57 -2.98 -10.12 -12.39
C THR A 57 -2.37 -10.18 -13.79
N TYR A 58 -1.39 -9.31 -14.08
CA TYR A 58 -0.72 -9.25 -15.39
C TYR A 58 0.04 -10.53 -15.76
N LYS A 59 0.58 -11.25 -14.76
CA LYS A 59 1.42 -12.46 -14.93
C LYS A 59 2.68 -12.19 -15.75
N ASN A 60 3.34 -11.08 -15.50
CA ASN A 60 4.66 -10.82 -16.07
C ASN A 60 5.69 -11.75 -15.40
N ASP A 61 6.70 -12.23 -16.13
CA ASP A 61 7.74 -13.11 -15.58
C ASP A 61 8.47 -12.52 -14.37
N LEU A 62 8.58 -11.18 -14.27
CA LEU A 62 9.16 -10.53 -13.10
C LEU A 62 8.32 -10.75 -11.84
N GLN A 63 7.00 -10.91 -11.98
CA GLN A 63 6.09 -11.25 -10.87
C GLN A 63 6.25 -12.69 -10.39
N LEU A 64 7.02 -13.56 -11.06
CA LEU A 64 7.45 -14.86 -10.52
C LEU A 64 8.60 -14.70 -9.52
N GLN A 65 9.27 -13.56 -9.48
CA GLN A 65 10.36 -13.29 -8.57
C GLN A 65 9.85 -12.51 -7.35
N SER A 66 10.55 -12.62 -6.22
CA SER A 66 10.30 -11.81 -5.03
C SER A 66 11.32 -10.68 -4.90
N ASN A 67 10.93 -9.59 -4.24
CA ASN A 67 11.79 -8.44 -3.93
C ASN A 67 12.31 -7.67 -5.15
N LYS A 68 11.53 -7.63 -6.25
CA LYS A 68 11.84 -6.80 -7.43
C LYS A 68 10.82 -5.67 -7.56
N LEU A 69 11.23 -4.62 -8.27
CA LEU A 69 10.33 -3.58 -8.73
C LEU A 69 9.89 -3.89 -10.15
N TYR A 70 8.59 -4.01 -10.36
CA TYR A 70 7.99 -4.20 -11.67
C TYR A 70 7.26 -2.92 -12.08
N LEU A 71 7.82 -2.18 -13.04
CA LEU A 71 7.19 -1.00 -13.60
C LEU A 71 6.28 -1.40 -14.76
N HIS A 72 5.08 -0.85 -14.79
CA HIS A 72 4.14 -1.03 -15.89
C HIS A 72 3.25 0.21 -16.08
N GLY A 73 2.41 0.19 -17.11
CA GLY A 73 1.59 1.35 -17.49
C GLY A 73 0.61 1.84 -16.42
N SER A 74 0.39 1.07 -15.35
CA SER A 74 -0.47 1.47 -14.23
C SER A 74 0.30 1.95 -12.99
N GLY A 75 1.62 1.73 -12.90
CA GLY A 75 2.41 2.17 -11.76
C GLY A 75 3.63 1.27 -11.51
N ILE A 76 3.93 1.07 -10.23
CA ILE A 76 5.04 0.23 -9.77
C ILE A 76 4.53 -0.81 -8.79
N ASP A 77 4.86 -2.07 -9.08
CA ASP A 77 4.62 -3.21 -8.22
C ASP A 77 5.89 -3.59 -7.45
N ILE A 78 5.74 -4.03 -6.20
CA ILE A 78 6.74 -4.82 -5.49
C ILE A 78 6.39 -6.29 -5.70
N THR A 79 7.27 -7.06 -6.33
CA THR A 79 6.99 -8.46 -6.65
C THR A 79 7.21 -9.38 -5.44
N PHE A 80 6.40 -10.42 -5.35
CA PHE A 80 6.46 -11.40 -4.26
C PHE A 80 6.28 -12.86 -4.74
N GLY A 81 6.50 -13.13 -6.03
CA GLY A 81 6.40 -14.49 -6.57
C GLY A 81 7.44 -15.46 -6.00
N ASP A 82 7.16 -16.75 -6.10
CA ASP A 82 7.98 -17.84 -5.55
C ASP A 82 8.61 -18.75 -6.63
N GLY A 83 8.69 -18.26 -7.87
CA GLY A 83 9.13 -19.00 -9.04
C GLY A 83 8.03 -19.84 -9.72
N LYS A 84 6.89 -20.04 -9.04
CA LYS A 84 5.72 -20.78 -9.57
C LYS A 84 4.48 -19.91 -9.65
N ASN A 85 4.24 -19.10 -8.63
CA ASN A 85 3.08 -18.25 -8.47
C ASN A 85 3.46 -16.80 -8.75
N TYR A 86 2.58 -16.08 -9.45
CA TYR A 86 2.79 -14.67 -9.76
C TYR A 86 2.29 -13.81 -8.60
N GLY A 87 3.03 -12.75 -8.27
CA GLY A 87 2.68 -11.82 -7.20
C GLY A 87 3.25 -10.41 -7.41
N GLY A 88 2.41 -9.39 -7.23
CA GLY A 88 2.78 -7.98 -7.24
C GLY A 88 1.92 -7.14 -6.28
N ILE A 89 2.56 -6.22 -5.56
CA ILE A 89 1.91 -5.22 -4.71
C ILE A 89 2.00 -3.88 -5.42
N LEU A 90 0.89 -3.42 -6.01
CA LEU A 90 0.83 -2.10 -6.63
C LEU A 90 0.87 -1.03 -5.55
N ILE A 91 1.89 -0.17 -5.58
CA ILE A 91 2.00 0.97 -4.68
C ILE A 91 1.14 2.10 -5.22
N ARG A 92 0.09 2.49 -4.49
CA ARG A 92 -0.86 3.52 -4.93
C ARG A 92 -0.64 4.88 -4.29
N SER A 93 -0.23 4.90 -3.03
CA SER A 93 0.08 6.13 -2.33
C SER A 93 1.24 5.94 -1.36
N VAL A 94 2.10 6.95 -1.31
CA VAL A 94 3.18 7.06 -0.33
C VAL A 94 3.12 8.41 0.39
N VAL A 95 3.66 8.47 1.60
CA VAL A 95 3.92 9.70 2.34
C VAL A 95 5.42 9.85 2.48
N LYS A 96 5.97 10.95 1.96
CA LYS A 96 7.36 11.34 2.14
C LYS A 96 7.56 11.81 3.59
N LEU A 97 8.64 11.33 4.21
CA LEU A 97 8.96 11.59 5.61
C LEU A 97 10.02 12.69 5.73
N TYR A 98 10.04 13.41 6.86
CA TYR A 98 11.17 14.27 7.24
C TYR A 98 12.29 13.44 7.87
N GLY A 99 13.54 13.88 7.71
CA GLY A 99 14.64 13.44 8.58
C GLY A 99 14.52 14.12 9.95
N GLY A 100 13.72 13.53 10.85
CA GLY A 100 13.47 14.03 12.20
C GLY A 100 12.00 14.39 12.49
N SER A 101 11.68 14.73 13.74
CA SER A 101 10.33 15.08 14.20
C SER A 101 10.03 16.58 14.11
N ASP A 102 8.93 16.97 13.45
CA ASP A 102 8.27 18.27 13.60
C ASP A 102 7.00 18.11 14.47
N PRO A 103 6.86 18.84 15.60
CA PRO A 103 5.66 18.76 16.44
C PRO A 103 4.33 19.02 15.72
N LYS A 104 4.32 19.77 14.60
CA LYS A 104 3.07 20.15 13.90
C LYS A 104 2.70 19.25 12.72
N SER A 105 3.66 18.59 12.08
CA SER A 105 3.44 17.64 10.98
C SER A 105 3.83 16.20 11.34
N GLY A 106 4.30 15.97 12.56
CA GLY A 106 4.91 14.72 12.99
C GLY A 106 6.17 14.47 12.17
N PHE A 107 6.09 13.48 11.29
CA PHE A 107 7.18 13.08 10.39
C PHE A 107 6.75 13.22 8.93
N MET A 108 5.54 13.72 8.67
CA MET A 108 4.91 13.64 7.36
C MET A 108 5.10 14.95 6.60
N LYS A 109 5.88 14.89 5.53
CA LYS A 109 6.14 16.05 4.67
C LYS A 109 5.04 16.25 3.65
N LYS A 110 4.77 15.22 2.85
CA LYS A 110 3.82 15.30 1.73
C LYS A 110 3.35 13.91 1.32
N GLN A 111 2.07 13.80 1.01
CA GLN A 111 1.51 12.60 0.41
C GLN A 111 1.49 12.71 -1.11
N TYR A 112 1.81 11.58 -1.77
CA TYR A 112 1.72 11.39 -3.20
C TYR A 112 0.68 10.29 -3.46
N ASP A 113 -0.49 10.71 -3.95
CA ASP A 113 -1.64 9.82 -4.19
C ASP A 113 -1.87 9.61 -5.70
N GLY A 114 -1.83 8.34 -6.11
CA GLY A 114 -1.94 7.87 -7.48
C GLY A 114 -0.71 7.06 -7.87
N PRO A 115 -0.85 5.81 -8.34
CA PRO A 115 0.28 4.93 -8.65
C PRO A 115 1.36 5.54 -9.56
N GLN A 116 0.94 6.26 -10.61
CA GLN A 116 1.88 6.92 -11.52
C GLN A 116 2.60 8.11 -10.88
N LYS A 117 1.91 8.85 -9.98
CA LYS A 117 2.53 9.94 -9.22
C LYS A 117 3.54 9.40 -8.21
N VAL A 118 3.23 8.27 -7.58
CA VAL A 118 4.16 7.54 -6.72
C VAL A 118 5.39 7.12 -7.51
N ALA A 119 5.23 6.45 -8.65
CA ALA A 119 6.37 6.05 -9.49
C ALA A 119 7.22 7.27 -9.87
N THR A 120 6.58 8.34 -10.34
CA THR A 120 7.27 9.60 -10.71
C THR A 120 8.07 10.17 -9.55
N GLU A 121 7.47 10.25 -8.36
CA GLU A 121 8.15 10.75 -7.16
C GLU A 121 9.33 9.85 -6.77
N LEU A 122 9.15 8.53 -6.70
CA LEU A 122 10.24 7.65 -6.28
C LEU A 122 11.44 7.77 -7.23
N PHE A 123 11.22 7.72 -8.55
CA PHE A 123 12.31 7.79 -9.53
C PHE A 123 12.88 9.21 -9.71
N SER A 124 12.14 10.28 -9.39
CA SER A 124 12.67 11.64 -9.48
C SER A 124 13.69 11.98 -8.37
N ASN A 125 13.74 11.18 -7.31
CA ASN A 125 14.73 11.32 -6.24
C ASN A 125 16.02 10.51 -6.51
N PHE A 126 16.13 9.89 -7.69
CA PHE A 126 17.40 9.37 -8.18
C PHE A 126 18.37 10.52 -8.49
N ASN A 127 19.66 10.24 -8.33
CA ASN A 127 20.74 11.09 -8.79
C ASN A 127 20.56 11.41 -10.28
N LEU A 128 21.00 12.60 -10.66
CA LEU A 128 21.02 13.02 -12.07
C LEU A 128 21.73 11.97 -12.94
N LEU A 129 21.33 11.84 -14.19
CA LEU A 129 21.92 10.87 -15.12
C LEU A 129 23.42 11.09 -15.38
N ASN A 130 23.90 12.32 -15.17
CA ASN A 130 25.32 12.70 -15.21
C ASN A 130 25.94 12.89 -13.82
N GLY A 131 25.19 12.60 -12.76
CA GLY A 131 25.63 12.70 -11.38
C GLY A 131 26.61 11.57 -11.01
N LYS A 132 27.45 11.83 -10.01
CA LYS A 132 28.29 10.80 -9.40
C LYS A 132 27.50 10.15 -8.26
N GLY A 133 27.45 8.82 -8.20
CA GLY A 133 26.80 8.08 -7.11
C GLY A 133 26.01 6.87 -7.59
N VAL A 134 25.70 5.97 -6.67
CA VAL A 134 24.84 4.80 -6.93
C VAL A 134 23.42 5.14 -6.51
N ASN A 135 22.45 4.94 -7.40
CA ASN A 135 21.03 5.03 -7.03
C ASN A 135 20.62 3.79 -6.25
N THR A 136 19.93 3.99 -5.14
CA THR A 136 19.44 2.91 -4.27
C THR A 136 17.95 3.04 -4.03
N ILE A 137 17.28 1.89 -3.96
CA ILE A 137 15.89 1.76 -3.54
C ILE A 137 15.77 0.48 -2.72
N GLN A 138 15.31 0.60 -1.47
CA GLN A 138 15.27 -0.52 -0.54
C GLN A 138 14.20 -0.35 0.51
N PHE A 139 13.72 -1.48 1.04
CA PHE A 139 12.98 -1.47 2.30
C PHE A 139 13.93 -1.36 3.47
N LEU A 140 13.52 -0.56 4.45
CA LEU A 140 14.09 -0.53 5.78
C LEU A 140 13.03 -1.07 6.73
N ASP A 141 13.38 -2.12 7.46
CA ASP A 141 12.57 -2.59 8.57
C ASP A 141 13.12 -1.97 9.85
N ILE A 142 12.28 -1.18 10.52
CA ILE A 142 12.67 -0.54 11.77
C ILE A 142 12.44 -1.45 12.98
N GLU A 143 11.89 -2.66 12.79
CA GLU A 143 11.67 -3.66 13.84
C GLU A 143 10.96 -3.11 15.09
N GLY A 144 10.00 -2.20 14.90
CA GLY A 144 9.32 -1.48 15.98
C GLY A 144 10.20 -0.48 16.75
N HIS A 145 11.49 -0.35 16.42
CA HIS A 145 12.39 0.63 17.00
C HIS A 145 12.16 2.01 16.38
N ASN A 146 11.32 2.79 17.06
CA ASN A 146 11.10 4.19 16.75
C ASN A 146 11.96 5.12 17.63
N GLN A 147 13.25 4.79 17.83
CA GLN A 147 14.11 5.45 18.83
C GLN A 147 14.23 6.97 18.60
N ASP A 148 14.10 7.42 17.35
CA ASP A 148 14.11 8.85 16.97
C ASP A 148 12.71 9.41 16.64
N CYS A 149 11.66 8.71 17.06
CA CYS A 149 10.26 8.97 16.72
C CYS A 149 9.91 8.98 15.20
N SER A 150 10.87 8.74 14.30
CA SER A 150 10.81 8.88 12.84
C SER A 150 9.73 8.08 12.08
N PHE A 151 8.94 7.25 12.78
CA PHE A 151 7.86 6.46 12.19
C PHE A 151 6.75 6.15 13.20
N VAL A 152 5.55 6.68 13.01
CA VAL A 152 4.40 6.36 13.89
C VAL A 152 3.60 5.22 13.27
N PRO A 153 3.37 4.07 13.95
CA PRO A 153 2.54 2.99 13.43
C PRO A 153 1.16 3.47 12.94
N GLY A 154 0.59 2.74 12.00
CA GLY A 154 -0.74 3.05 11.49
C GLY A 154 -1.75 2.99 12.63
N MET A 155 -2.61 3.99 12.72
CA MET A 155 -3.67 4.02 13.73
C MET A 155 -4.65 2.88 13.50
N SER A 156 -4.97 2.61 12.23
CA SER A 156 -5.81 1.50 11.80
C SER A 156 -5.56 1.19 10.33
N MET A 157 -6.21 0.15 9.81
CA MET A 157 -6.07 -0.28 8.43
C MET A 157 -7.45 -0.60 7.84
N LEU A 158 -7.74 -0.04 6.68
CA LEU A 158 -8.95 -0.36 5.92
C LEU A 158 -8.62 -1.41 4.86
N LYS A 159 -9.45 -2.45 4.79
CA LYS A 159 -9.39 -3.47 3.74
C LYS A 159 -10.57 -3.30 2.79
N THR A 160 -10.30 -3.04 1.51
CA THR A 160 -11.32 -2.65 0.53
C THR A 160 -11.11 -3.36 -0.81
N SER A 161 -12.11 -3.33 -1.70
CA SER A 161 -11.95 -3.77 -3.08
C SER A 161 -10.95 -2.87 -3.82
N ARG A 162 -10.22 -3.44 -4.78
CA ARG A 162 -9.23 -2.72 -5.60
C ARG A 162 -9.89 -1.68 -6.50
N PHE A 163 -9.15 -0.65 -6.84
CA PHE A 163 -9.61 0.49 -7.60
C PHE A 163 -9.18 0.39 -9.07
N GLY A 164 -10.12 0.70 -9.99
CA GLY A 164 -9.84 0.76 -11.43
C GLY A 164 -9.90 -0.60 -12.14
N LEU A 165 -10.43 -1.63 -11.48
CA LEU A 165 -10.68 -2.92 -12.12
C LEU A 165 -11.92 -2.88 -13.00
N THR A 166 -11.85 -3.55 -14.15
CA THR A 166 -12.97 -3.76 -15.07
C THR A 166 -13.39 -5.23 -15.04
N PRO A 167 -14.67 -5.57 -15.24
CA PRO A 167 -15.12 -6.97 -15.33
C PRO A 167 -14.27 -7.81 -16.30
N LYS A 168 -14.07 -9.08 -15.96
CA LYS A 168 -13.34 -10.05 -16.79
C LYS A 168 -14.25 -11.21 -17.15
N ALA A 169 -14.11 -11.74 -18.36
CA ALA A 169 -14.94 -12.87 -18.83
C ALA A 169 -14.77 -14.14 -17.97
N ASN A 170 -13.59 -14.34 -17.41
CA ASN A 170 -13.27 -15.44 -16.49
C ASN A 170 -13.50 -15.09 -15.00
N ASP A 171 -14.18 -13.98 -14.71
CA ASP A 171 -14.74 -13.65 -13.40
C ASP A 171 -16.19 -13.15 -13.56
N PRO A 172 -17.10 -14.00 -14.09
CA PRO A 172 -18.45 -13.55 -14.49
C PRO A 172 -19.30 -13.08 -13.29
N LEU A 173 -19.00 -13.56 -12.08
CA LEU A 173 -19.68 -13.16 -10.85
C LEU A 173 -19.00 -11.98 -10.14
N GLY A 174 -17.90 -11.45 -10.69
CA GLY A 174 -17.14 -10.36 -10.09
C GLY A 174 -16.54 -10.72 -8.73
N PHE A 175 -16.21 -11.99 -8.51
CA PHE A 175 -15.61 -12.43 -7.25
C PHE A 175 -14.28 -11.69 -7.00
N TYR A 176 -13.36 -11.70 -7.96
CA TYR A 176 -12.06 -11.03 -7.86
C TYR A 176 -12.16 -9.52 -7.98
N LEU A 177 -13.14 -9.04 -8.75
CA LEU A 177 -13.48 -7.63 -8.84
C LEU A 177 -13.84 -7.05 -7.46
N ASN A 178 -14.63 -7.79 -6.68
CA ASN A 178 -15.14 -7.35 -5.38
C ASN A 178 -14.25 -7.77 -4.20
N LEU A 179 -13.36 -8.75 -4.40
CA LEU A 179 -12.45 -9.25 -3.36
C LEU A 179 -11.63 -8.12 -2.75
N LYS A 180 -11.59 -8.07 -1.42
CA LYS A 180 -10.95 -7.00 -0.67
C LYS A 180 -9.42 -7.20 -0.62
N LEU A 181 -8.72 -6.75 -1.66
CA LEU A 181 -7.26 -6.86 -1.81
C LEU A 181 -6.53 -5.50 -1.81
N ARG A 182 -7.24 -4.41 -1.52
CA ARG A 182 -6.66 -3.08 -1.30
C ARG A 182 -6.54 -2.79 0.19
N TYR A 183 -5.38 -2.33 0.61
CA TYR A 183 -5.09 -1.97 1.99
C TYR A 183 -4.76 -0.48 2.06
N VAL A 184 -5.47 0.23 2.93
CA VAL A 184 -5.23 1.65 3.20
C VAL A 184 -4.85 1.79 4.66
N ILE A 185 -3.62 2.20 4.93
CA ILE A 185 -3.12 2.43 6.29
C ILE A 185 -3.54 3.84 6.70
N LEU A 186 -4.33 3.93 7.77
CA LEU A 186 -4.80 5.19 8.31
C LEU A 186 -3.77 5.74 9.28
N LEU A 187 -3.35 6.97 9.01
CA LEU A 187 -2.37 7.67 9.83
C LEU A 187 -3.07 8.54 10.86
N LYS A 188 -2.37 8.80 11.98
CA LYS A 188 -2.78 9.82 12.92
C LYS A 188 -2.80 11.19 12.23
N ALA A 189 -3.84 11.97 12.48
CA ALA A 189 -3.93 13.34 11.99
C ALA A 189 -2.93 14.24 12.74
N PHE A 190 -2.29 15.14 12.01
CA PHE A 190 -1.44 16.19 12.57
C PHE A 190 -1.95 17.56 12.09
N PRO A 191 -1.78 18.66 12.85
CA PRO A 191 -2.28 19.99 12.47
C PRO A 191 -1.93 20.42 11.04
N ASN A 192 -0.72 20.08 10.57
CA ASN A 192 -0.22 20.46 9.26
C ASN A 192 -0.23 19.32 8.22
N PHE A 193 -0.76 18.15 8.57
CA PHE A 193 -0.83 17.01 7.65
C PHE A 193 -2.16 16.27 7.78
N SER A 194 -2.91 16.26 6.69
CA SER A 194 -4.11 15.45 6.54
C SER A 194 -3.90 14.42 5.44
N GLN A 195 -4.09 13.15 5.79
CA GLN A 195 -4.00 12.07 4.83
C GLN A 195 -5.14 12.18 3.81
N THR A 196 -4.80 12.13 2.54
CA THR A 196 -5.77 11.99 1.46
C THR A 196 -6.03 10.52 1.21
N ILE A 197 -7.29 10.12 1.07
CA ILE A 197 -7.65 8.75 0.71
C ILE A 197 -8.50 8.84 -0.55
N LYS A 198 -8.09 8.13 -1.60
CA LYS A 198 -8.86 8.07 -2.83
C LYS A 198 -10.23 7.45 -2.57
N ASP A 199 -11.28 8.18 -2.95
CA ASP A 199 -12.70 7.88 -2.72
C ASP A 199 -13.08 7.70 -1.24
N LYS A 200 -12.42 8.47 -0.34
CA LYS A 200 -12.60 8.37 1.11
C LYS A 200 -14.06 8.30 1.56
N GLU A 201 -14.93 9.15 1.01
CA GLU A 201 -16.34 9.15 1.38
C GLU A 201 -17.06 7.87 0.98
N THR A 202 -16.87 7.42 -0.25
CA THR A 202 -17.47 6.18 -0.76
C THR A 202 -17.00 4.98 0.05
N VAL A 203 -15.70 4.93 0.37
CA VAL A 203 -15.11 3.88 1.20
C VAL A 203 -15.74 3.89 2.59
N VAL A 204 -15.75 5.04 3.27
CA VAL A 204 -16.27 5.16 4.65
C VAL A 204 -17.77 4.87 4.70
N LYS A 205 -18.57 5.43 3.77
CA LYS A 205 -20.03 5.17 3.69
C LYS A 205 -20.34 3.68 3.49
N ARG A 206 -19.60 3.00 2.59
CA ARG A 206 -19.77 1.56 2.36
C ARG A 206 -19.41 0.76 3.61
N MET A 207 -18.32 1.10 4.28
CA MET A 207 -17.87 0.38 5.48
C MET A 207 -18.84 0.56 6.65
N LEU A 208 -19.39 1.77 6.85
CA LEU A 208 -20.47 2.01 7.81
C LEU A 208 -21.71 1.17 7.50
N LYS A 209 -22.16 1.15 6.23
CA LYS A 209 -23.31 0.35 5.81
C LYS A 209 -23.12 -1.15 6.09
N ASN A 210 -21.89 -1.63 5.99
CA ASN A 210 -21.53 -3.02 6.25
C ASN A 210 -21.22 -3.33 7.72
N GLY A 211 -21.27 -2.35 8.63
CA GLY A 211 -20.90 -2.52 10.03
C GLY A 211 -19.40 -2.73 10.27
N GLU A 212 -18.55 -2.34 9.32
CA GLU A 212 -17.09 -2.49 9.38
C GLU A 212 -16.39 -1.31 10.09
N LEU A 213 -17.12 -0.21 10.29
CA LEU A 213 -16.71 0.97 11.05
C LEU A 213 -17.88 1.47 11.88
N ASP A 214 -17.59 2.09 13.02
CA ASP A 214 -18.55 2.92 13.73
C ASP A 214 -18.50 4.39 13.25
N ILE A 215 -19.47 5.20 13.71
CA ILE A 215 -19.60 6.62 13.32
C ILE A 215 -18.41 7.45 13.82
N GLU A 216 -17.83 7.12 14.98
CA GLU A 216 -16.70 7.87 15.53
C GLU A 216 -15.45 7.66 14.67
N GLN A 217 -15.17 6.40 14.31
CA GLN A 217 -14.11 6.01 13.39
C GLN A 217 -14.31 6.64 12.00
N ALA A 218 -15.54 6.64 11.49
CA ALA A 218 -15.87 7.27 10.22
C ALA A 218 -15.59 8.78 10.25
N ASN A 219 -16.01 9.48 11.30
CA ASN A 219 -15.78 10.92 11.45
C ASN A 219 -14.28 11.24 11.56
N LEU A 220 -13.52 10.38 12.25
CA LEU A 220 -12.06 10.50 12.37
C LEU A 220 -11.36 10.38 11.02
N ILE A 221 -11.77 9.41 10.19
CA ILE A 221 -11.22 9.20 8.84
C ILE A 221 -11.59 10.35 7.90
N LEU A 222 -12.82 10.87 8.03
CA LEU A 222 -13.33 11.91 7.14
C LEU A 222 -12.83 13.31 7.49
N GLY A 223 -12.54 13.55 8.78
CA GLY A 223 -12.18 14.85 9.34
C GLY A 223 -13.39 15.77 9.59
N TYR A 224 -14.61 15.23 9.52
CA TYR A 224 -15.86 15.95 9.78
C TYR A 224 -16.96 14.97 10.21
N THR A 225 -18.01 15.50 10.85
CA THR A 225 -19.17 14.69 11.25
C THR A 225 -20.06 14.37 10.06
N MET A 226 -20.26 13.09 9.75
CA MET A 226 -21.27 12.70 8.78
C MET A 226 -22.68 12.83 9.35
N LYS A 227 -23.55 13.50 8.61
CA LYS A 227 -25.00 13.37 8.78
C LYS A 227 -25.44 12.12 8.03
N LEU A 228 -25.87 11.09 8.76
CA LEU A 228 -26.56 9.95 8.16
C LEU A 228 -27.88 10.48 7.59
N VAL A 229 -28.07 10.34 6.27
CA VAL A 229 -29.35 10.55 5.58
C VAL A 229 -29.86 9.18 5.17
#